data_AF-A0A7C6MS97-F1
#
_entry.id   AF-A0A7C6MS97-F1
#
_cell.length_a   1.000
_cell.length_b   1.000
_cell.length_c   1.000
_cell.angle_alpha   90.00
_cell.angle_beta   90.00
_cell.angle_gamma   90.00
#
_symmetry.space_group_name_H-M   'P 1'
#
loop_
_entity.id
_entity.type
_entity.pdbx_description
1 polymer ?
#
loop_
_entity_poly.entity_id
_entity_poly.type
_entity_poly.pdbx_seq_one_letter_code
_entity_poly.pdbx_strand_id
1 'polypeptide(L)' 'MPLDEAMIYLRRMVRRRFGSKVVVTFYNENNYLRTGKWWENERPLPLIIIDGKVVFRGTMPLGDIIRELEELENMV' A
#
# COMPACT_ATOMS: atom_id res chain seq x y z
N MET A 1 -10.31 12.88 -2.08
CA MET A 1 -9.42 12.60 -3.23
C MET A 1 -9.88 11.29 -3.85
N PRO A 2 -10.06 11.20 -5.18
CA PRO A 2 -10.30 9.95 -5.88
C PRO A 2 -9.17 8.93 -5.62
N LEU A 3 -9.50 7.64 -5.57
CA LEU A 3 -8.52 6.58 -5.25
C LEU A 3 -7.37 6.52 -6.26
N ASP A 4 -7.65 6.74 -7.53
CA ASP A 4 -6.64 6.75 -8.60
C ASP A 4 -5.62 7.89 -8.42
N GLU A 5 -6.08 9.09 -8.05
CA GLU A 5 -5.20 10.21 -7.73
C GLU A 5 -4.34 9.90 -6.50
N ALA A 6 -4.95 9.37 -5.43
CA ALA A 6 -4.23 8.98 -4.21
C ALA A 6 -3.12 7.97 -4.51
N MET A 7 -3.40 7.00 -5.39
CA MET A 7 -2.41 6.01 -5.84
C MET A 7 -1.27 6.63 -6.66
N ILE A 8 -1.56 7.60 -7.53
CA ILE A 8 -0.53 8.34 -8.28
C ILE A 8 0.38 9.11 -7.31
N TYR A 9 -0.20 9.80 -6.33
CA TYR A 9 0.56 10.53 -5.32
C TYR A 9 1.43 9.58 -4.48
N LEU A 10 0.87 8.46 -4.01
CA LEU A 10 1.61 7.46 -3.25
C LEU A 10 2.81 6.91 -4.05
N ARG A 11 2.59 6.47 -5.29
CA ARG A 11 3.66 6.00 -6.19
C ARG A 11 4.76 7.06 -6.36
N ARG A 12 4.38 8.32 -6.54
CA ARG A 12 5.32 9.43 -6.72
C ARG A 12 6.14 9.70 -5.46
N MET A 13 5.50 9.70 -4.28
CA MET A 13 6.19 9.91 -3.01
C MET A 13 7.15 8.76 -2.69
N VAL A 14 6.68 7.52 -2.82
CA VAL A 14 7.49 6.33 -2.57
C VAL A 14 8.70 6.31 -3.50
N ARG A 15 8.51 6.54 -4.82
CA ARG A 15 9.61 6.58 -5.78
C ARG A 15 10.62 7.69 -5.48
N ARG A 16 10.15 8.87 -5.03
CA ARG A 16 11.04 9.99 -4.69
C ARG A 16 11.93 9.69 -3.48
N ARG A 17 11.42 8.93 -2.52
CA ARG A 17 12.07 8.72 -1.22
C ARG A 17 12.90 7.42 -1.19
N PHE A 18 12.35 6.35 -1.75
CA PHE A 18 12.94 5.00 -1.69
C PHE A 18 13.47 4.51 -3.05
N GLY A 19 13.34 5.31 -4.11
CA GLY A 19 13.78 4.94 -5.46
C GLY A 19 13.06 3.69 -5.97
N SER A 20 13.84 2.70 -6.39
CA SER A 20 13.35 1.39 -6.86
C SER A 20 13.28 0.32 -5.77
N LYS A 21 13.67 0.64 -4.52
CA LYS A 21 13.64 -0.34 -3.41
C LYS A 21 12.23 -0.77 -3.04
N VAL A 22 11.25 0.14 -3.21
CA VAL A 22 9.84 -0.11 -2.89
C VAL A 22 9.01 -0.06 -4.17
N VAL A 23 8.29 -1.15 -4.44
CA VAL A 23 7.34 -1.25 -5.56
C VAL A 23 5.92 -1.13 -5.02
N VAL A 24 5.19 -0.12 -5.50
CA VAL A 24 3.78 0.07 -5.15
C VAL A 24 2.90 -0.59 -6.19
N THR A 25 2.02 -1.48 -5.75
CA THR A 25 1.04 -2.15 -6.61
C THR A 25 -0.37 -1.86 -6.11
N PHE A 26 -1.29 -1.59 -7.04
CA PHE A 26 -2.70 -1.37 -6.74
C PHE A 26 -3.50 -2.58 -7.19
N TYR A 27 -4.37 -3.07 -6.30
CA TYR A 27 -5.28 -4.17 -6.58
C TYR A 27 -6.71 -3.67 -6.38
N ASN A 28 -7.56 -3.88 -7.38
CA ASN A 28 -9.00 -3.64 -7.33
C ASN A 28 -9.71 -5.00 -7.44
N GLU A 29 -10.87 -5.16 -6.80
CA GLU A 29 -11.73 -6.35 -6.88
C GLU A 29 -12.00 -6.79 -8.33
N ASN A 30 -12.09 -5.83 -9.27
CA ASN A 30 -12.27 -6.12 -10.70
C ASN A 30 -11.02 -6.68 -11.41
N ASN A 31 -9.82 -6.29 -10.96
CA ASN A 31 -8.55 -6.74 -11.54
C ASN A 31 -7.97 -7.96 -10.82
N TYR A 32 -8.53 -8.30 -9.65
CA TYR A 32 -7.97 -9.25 -8.71
C TYR A 32 -9.00 -10.31 -8.30
N LEU A 33 -9.72 -10.84 -9.29
CA LEU A 33 -10.62 -11.95 -9.10
C LEU A 33 -9.83 -13.16 -8.55
N ARG A 34 -10.01 -13.44 -7.24
CA ARG A 34 -9.75 -14.72 -6.56
C ARG A 34 -8.34 -15.28 -6.74
N THR A 35 -7.36 -14.67 -6.12
CA THR A 35 -6.00 -15.22 -6.06
C THR A 35 -5.75 -16.16 -4.86
N GLY A 36 -6.75 -16.34 -3.99
CA GLY A 36 -6.63 -17.15 -2.77
C GLY A 36 -5.68 -16.53 -1.75
N LYS A 37 -5.42 -15.21 -1.81
CA LYS A 37 -4.55 -14.57 -0.83
C LYS A 37 -5.22 -14.45 0.53
N TRP A 38 -4.41 -14.60 1.57
CA TRP A 38 -4.86 -14.65 2.97
C TRP A 38 -5.66 -13.41 3.42
N TRP A 39 -5.41 -12.26 2.79
CA TRP A 39 -6.07 -11.00 3.10
C TRP A 39 -7.34 -10.71 2.26
N GLU A 40 -7.81 -11.63 1.41
CA GLU A 40 -8.96 -11.37 0.52
C GLU A 40 -10.27 -11.08 1.29
N ASN A 41 -10.43 -11.69 2.46
CA ASN A 41 -11.59 -11.49 3.32
C ASN A 41 -11.38 -10.37 4.35
N GLU A 42 -10.21 -9.74 4.38
CA GLU A 42 -9.92 -8.64 5.30
C GLU A 42 -10.76 -7.42 4.94
N ARG A 43 -11.34 -6.81 5.97
CA ARG A 43 -12.19 -5.63 5.87
C ARG A 43 -11.95 -4.75 7.10
N PRO A 44 -12.23 -3.44 7.02
CA PRO A 44 -12.72 -2.69 5.85
C PRO A 44 -11.63 -2.41 4.79
N LEU A 45 -12.05 -2.22 3.52
CA LEU A 45 -11.18 -1.73 2.43
C LEU A 45 -11.07 -0.20 2.46
N PRO A 46 -9.98 0.42 1.95
CA PRO A 46 -8.81 -0.22 1.34
C PRO A 46 -7.90 -0.90 2.37
N LEU A 47 -7.15 -1.91 1.93
CA LEU A 47 -6.07 -2.54 2.70
C LEU A 47 -4.74 -2.01 2.21
N ILE A 48 -3.85 -1.68 3.15
CA ILE A 48 -2.46 -1.36 2.84
C ILE A 48 -1.59 -2.49 3.37
N ILE A 49 -0.89 -3.13 2.44
CA ILE A 49 -0.07 -4.32 2.72
C ILE A 49 1.38 -3.95 2.43
N ILE A 50 2.23 -4.05 3.44
CA ILE A 50 3.66 -3.76 3.37
C ILE A 50 4.39 -5.02 3.79
N ASP A 51 5.33 -5.47 2.97
CA ASP A 51 6.10 -6.70 3.20
C ASP A 51 5.23 -7.92 3.59
N GLY A 52 4.11 -8.09 2.87
CA GLY A 52 3.19 -9.20 3.10
C GLY A 52 2.37 -9.13 4.39
N LYS A 53 2.37 -8.00 5.11
CA LYS A 53 1.57 -7.76 6.33
C LYS A 53 0.55 -6.66 6.10
N VAL A 54 -0.69 -6.83 6.57
CA VAL A 54 -1.72 -5.77 6.54
C VAL A 54 -1.42 -4.77 7.64
N VAL A 55 -1.04 -3.56 7.26
CA VAL A 55 -0.69 -2.47 8.19
C VAL A 55 -1.88 -1.54 8.44
N PHE A 56 -2.61 -1.17 7.39
CA PHE A 56 -3.78 -0.29 7.49
C PHE A 56 -5.04 -0.93 6.89
N ARG A 57 -6.19 -0.59 7.47
CA ARG A 57 -7.53 -1.04 7.04
C ARG A 57 -8.49 0.15 7.00
N GLY A 58 -9.33 0.24 5.98
CA GLY A 58 -10.40 1.24 5.86
C GLY A 58 -9.94 2.67 5.53
N THR A 59 -8.68 2.99 5.78
CA THR A 59 -8.09 4.31 5.53
C THR A 59 -6.74 4.18 4.85
N MET A 60 -6.37 5.22 4.10
CA MET A 60 -5.08 5.33 3.44
C MET A 60 -4.36 6.61 3.92
N PRO A 61 -3.84 6.64 5.16
CA PRO A 61 -3.10 7.78 5.67
C PRO A 61 -1.71 7.82 5.03
N LEU A 62 -1.57 8.59 3.94
CA LEU A 62 -0.33 8.66 3.15
C LEU A 62 0.92 8.93 4.00
N GLY A 63 0.84 9.83 4.98
CA GLY A 63 1.97 10.15 5.86
C GLY A 63 2.41 8.96 6.73
N ASP A 64 1.44 8.25 7.31
CA ASP A 64 1.74 7.08 8.14
C ASP A 64 2.29 5.91 7.31
N ILE A 65 1.82 5.74 6.07
CA ILE A 65 2.38 4.75 5.13
C ILE A 65 3.85 5.04 4.85
N ILE A 66 4.20 6.31 4.62
CA ILE A 66 5.60 6.68 4.39
C ILE A 66 6.43 6.45 5.65
N ARG A 67 5.93 6.82 6.84
CA ARG A 67 6.62 6.57 8.12
C ARG A 67 6.90 5.09 8.31
N GLU A 68 5.92 4.22 8.08
CA GLU A 68 6.10 2.77 8.20
C GLU A 68 7.21 2.25 7.26
N LEU A 69 7.24 2.75 6.02
CA LEU A 69 8.29 2.38 5.06
C LEU A 69 9.68 2.89 5.50
N GLU A 70 9.77 4.08 6.10
CA GLU A 70 11.02 4.60 6.67
C GLU A 70 11.49 3.76 7.86
N GLU A 71 10.58 3.35 8.74
CA GLU A 71 10.90 2.46 9.87
C GLU A 71 11.46 1.13 9.38
N LEU A 72 10.85 0.53 8.35
CA LEU A 72 11.36 -0.70 7.74
C LEU A 72 12.70 -0.53 7.02
N GLU A 73 12.94 0.60 6.33
CA GLU A 73 14.23 0.86 5.68
C GLU A 73 15.36 1.03 6.70
N ASN A 74 15.09 1.65 7.86
CA ASN A 74 16.10 1.86 8.90
C ASN A 74 16.42 0.61 9.73
N MET A 75 15.61 -0.45 9.62
CA MET A 75 15.85 -1.74 10.27
C MET A 75 16.78 -2.67 9.46
N VAL A 76 17.14 -2.29 8.23
CA VAL A 76 17.99 -3.06 7.29
C VAL A 76 19.35 -2.41 7.13
#